data_AF-A0A9D8N6N2-F1
#
_entry.id   AF-A0A9D8N6N2-F1
#
_cell.length_a   1.000
_cell.length_b   1.000
_cell.length_c   1.000
_cell.angle_alpha   90.00
_cell.angle_beta   90.00
_cell.angle_gamma   90.00
#
_symmetry.space_group_name_H-M   'P 1'
#
loop_
_entity.id
_entity.type
_entity.pdbx_description
1 polymer ?
#
loop_
_entity_poly.entity_id
_entity_poly.type
_entity_poly.pdbx_seq_one_letter_code
_entity_poly.pdbx_strand_id
1 'polypeptide(L)'
;MKKLALTILCIVFWGAVWSQSPLENEAKYWKLRSRLTSEFVYCSGNGMDRGSHQPLEIRFMPNGLRTGYCIDGIWWQGHYVALLATEYALLKRQGKDTGPTLKELHCAIDVYKRLDLAAEKCWGCDTFTQCNGFYLRDDICLADTSRFGLQHLSSGYTSNCGRTSTRGNAPSQDQAWGSYLGFALAQKLVDDESLQQEIGEIAYLMVKGMQFEDESKGERWRIVNPVNGETIQAEMDIQWLQYAHTLAGEKLSGRSLGFGKSDKGNWKNLWNIVQDNILISKYGHFRWYGILALSAVINDSGNGNRDCYQWMLKTCEKIAKRRPDLEQSLIFPHLPLIHAVLYDVDASRLAPRAPYDSYLDAAPVSGAITTLQDGKTLRTPAPWHSLSLFCPWHNTETGESNMIDYMLLYNLVQLVYGDSK
;
A
#
# COMPACT_ATOMS: atom_id res chain seq x y z
N MET A 1 2.83 42.87 37.55
CA MET A 1 3.46 41.62 38.04
C MET A 1 2.70 40.34 37.66
N LYS A 2 1.39 40.17 37.95
CA LYS A 2 0.65 38.94 37.61
C LYS A 2 0.66 38.53 36.12
N LYS A 3 0.56 39.51 35.19
CA LYS A 3 0.63 39.23 33.75
C LYS A 3 2.02 38.77 33.28
N LEU A 4 3.09 39.30 33.86
CA LEU A 4 4.47 38.91 33.54
C LEU A 4 4.76 37.49 34.03
N ALA A 5 4.28 37.14 35.24
CA ALA A 5 4.41 35.79 35.78
C ALA A 5 3.67 34.75 34.91
N LEU A 6 2.48 35.09 34.38
CA LEU A 6 1.73 34.21 33.49
C LEU A 6 2.43 34.04 32.12
N THR A 7 3.00 35.11 31.55
CA THR A 7 3.77 35.05 30.31
C THR A 7 5.05 34.20 30.48
N ILE A 8 5.78 34.37 31.59
CA ILE A 8 6.97 33.57 31.89
C ILE A 8 6.58 32.10 32.11
N LEU A 9 5.47 31.82 32.80
CA LEU A 9 4.98 30.45 33.01
C LEU A 9 4.62 29.78 31.66
N CYS A 10 3.97 30.50 30.75
CA CYS A 10 3.66 29.96 29.42
C CYS A 10 4.92 29.72 28.58
N ILE A 11 5.94 30.59 28.66
CA ILE A 11 7.21 30.41 27.94
C ILE A 11 8.00 29.21 28.49
N VAL A 12 8.02 29.01 29.82
CA VAL A 12 8.72 27.89 30.45
C VAL A 12 8.03 26.54 30.18
N PHE A 13 6.70 26.51 30.10
CA PHE A 13 5.97 25.28 29.76
C PHE A 13 5.89 24.99 28.26
N TRP A 14 6.07 25.97 27.39
CA TRP A 14 6.13 25.75 25.93
C TRP A 14 7.52 25.32 25.45
N GLY A 15 8.58 25.63 26.20
CA GLY A 15 9.97 25.34 25.81
C GLY A 15 10.41 23.88 25.94
N ALA A 16 9.55 22.96 26.39
CA ALA A 16 9.91 21.56 26.64
C ALA A 16 9.01 20.55 25.92
N VAL A 17 8.43 20.91 24.77
CA VAL A 17 7.97 19.90 23.82
C VAL A 17 9.19 19.42 23.05
N TRP A 18 9.88 18.42 23.58
CA TRP A 18 10.99 17.75 22.90
C TRP A 18 10.38 16.98 21.72
N SER A 19 10.37 17.61 20.54
CA SER A 19 10.20 16.88 19.28
C SER A 19 11.29 15.81 19.20
N GLN A 20 10.93 14.64 18.67
CA GLN A 20 11.90 13.55 18.61
C GLN A 20 13.02 13.95 17.66
N SER A 21 14.24 13.70 18.09
CA SER A 21 15.41 13.89 17.25
C SER A 21 15.35 12.96 16.03
N PRO A 22 15.97 13.34 14.90
CA PRO A 22 16.12 12.45 13.76
C PRO A 22 16.69 11.06 14.12
N LEU A 23 17.57 11.02 15.13
CA LEU A 23 18.16 9.79 15.67
C LEU A 23 17.13 8.89 16.37
N GLU A 24 16.18 9.47 17.11
CA GLU A 24 15.10 8.70 17.75
C GLU A 24 14.15 8.10 16.72
N ASN A 25 13.83 8.84 15.66
CA ASN A 25 13.03 8.33 14.56
C ASN A 25 13.76 7.21 13.77
N GLU A 26 15.08 7.31 13.56
CA GLU A 26 15.87 6.22 12.98
C GLU A 26 15.89 4.97 13.89
N ALA A 27 16.10 5.14 15.19
CA ALA A 27 16.06 4.03 16.14
C ALA A 27 14.67 3.36 16.18
N LYS A 28 13.60 4.17 16.12
CA LYS A 28 12.22 3.69 16.02
C LYS A 28 12.00 2.89 14.73
N TYR A 29 12.47 3.40 13.59
CA TYR A 29 12.41 2.72 12.30
C TYR A 29 12.99 1.30 12.39
N TRP A 30 14.23 1.15 12.85
CA TRP A 30 14.88 -0.16 12.91
C TRP A 30 14.21 -1.11 13.90
N LYS A 31 13.67 -0.61 15.00
CA LYS A 31 12.89 -1.42 15.94
C LYS A 31 11.59 -1.94 15.31
N LEU A 32 10.86 -1.08 14.60
CA LEU A 32 9.63 -1.47 13.90
C LEU A 32 9.91 -2.40 12.72
N ARG A 33 11.03 -2.20 12.01
CA ARG A 33 11.50 -3.07 10.93
C ARG A 33 11.82 -4.47 11.44
N SER A 34 12.56 -4.57 12.54
CA SER A 34 12.83 -5.84 13.21
C SER A 34 11.53 -6.55 13.60
N ARG A 35 10.58 -5.81 14.18
CA ARG A 35 9.26 -6.34 14.55
C ARG A 35 8.48 -6.86 13.35
N LEU A 36 8.45 -6.10 12.24
CA LEU A 36 7.80 -6.53 11.01
C LEU A 36 8.31 -7.91 10.56
N THR A 37 9.63 -8.08 10.49
CA THR A 37 10.25 -9.35 10.05
C THR A 37 10.15 -10.49 11.04
N SER A 38 10.03 -10.21 12.33
CA SER A 38 9.94 -11.28 13.34
C SER A 38 8.50 -11.71 13.63
N GLU A 39 7.53 -10.86 13.34
CA GLU A 39 6.14 -11.06 13.79
C GLU A 39 5.10 -11.04 12.68
N PHE A 40 5.33 -10.27 11.60
CA PHE A 40 4.32 -10.02 10.56
C PHE A 40 4.70 -10.60 9.21
N VAL A 41 5.97 -10.91 8.96
CA VAL A 41 6.44 -11.50 7.70
C VAL A 41 7.22 -12.77 8.00
N TYR A 42 6.89 -13.86 7.32
CA TYR A 42 7.71 -15.06 7.33
C TYR A 42 8.76 -15.00 6.22
N CYS A 43 10.03 -14.81 6.56
CA CYS A 43 11.12 -14.74 5.58
C CYS A 43 11.87 -16.09 5.50
N SER A 44 11.56 -16.93 4.52
CA SER A 44 12.27 -18.21 4.32
C SER A 44 13.59 -18.04 3.56
N GLY A 45 13.83 -16.86 2.99
CA GLY A 45 14.90 -16.60 2.04
C GLY A 45 14.59 -17.02 0.59
N ASN A 46 13.38 -17.51 0.31
CA ASN A 46 12.86 -17.84 -1.02
C ASN A 46 11.41 -17.34 -1.16
N GLY A 47 11.15 -16.39 -2.06
CA GLY A 47 9.80 -15.83 -2.29
C GLY A 47 8.77 -16.85 -2.80
N MET A 48 9.25 -17.94 -3.41
CA MET A 48 8.40 -19.01 -3.93
C MET A 48 7.92 -20.01 -2.86
N ASP A 49 8.38 -19.90 -1.61
CA ASP A 49 7.83 -20.70 -0.52
C ASP A 49 6.46 -20.15 -0.09
N ARG A 50 5.47 -21.04 0.06
CA ARG A 50 4.10 -20.67 0.47
C ARG A 50 4.10 -19.78 1.71
N GLY A 51 3.34 -18.68 1.65
CA GLY A 51 3.19 -17.70 2.71
C GLY A 51 4.46 -16.92 3.06
N SER A 52 5.57 -17.12 2.36
CA SER A 52 6.80 -16.37 2.61
C SER A 52 6.76 -14.99 1.98
N HIS A 53 7.39 -14.01 2.64
CA HIS A 53 7.52 -12.62 2.23
C HIS A 53 6.18 -11.89 1.97
N GLN A 54 5.08 -12.46 2.49
CA GLN A 54 3.77 -11.84 2.50
C GLN A 54 3.45 -11.28 3.88
N PRO A 55 3.22 -9.96 4.03
CA PRO A 55 2.88 -9.37 5.31
C PRO A 55 1.50 -9.79 5.82
N LEU A 56 1.43 -10.07 7.11
CA LEU A 56 0.19 -10.00 7.87
C LEU A 56 -0.26 -8.54 7.97
N GLU A 57 -1.56 -8.33 7.88
CA GLU A 57 -2.19 -7.03 8.07
C GLU A 57 -2.21 -6.66 9.55
N ILE A 58 -2.73 -7.56 10.38
CA ILE A 58 -2.90 -7.37 11.83
C ILE A 58 -2.57 -8.66 12.58
N ARG A 59 -2.08 -8.49 13.82
CA ARG A 59 -2.04 -9.56 14.83
C ARG A 59 -2.95 -9.21 16.00
N PHE A 60 -3.95 -10.03 16.26
CA PHE A 60 -4.90 -9.86 17.34
C PHE A 60 -4.49 -10.71 18.56
N MET A 61 -4.86 -10.25 19.75
CA MET A 61 -4.85 -11.05 20.98
C MET A 61 -6.21 -11.06 21.69
N PRO A 62 -7.33 -11.49 21.06
CA PRO A 62 -8.59 -11.59 21.75
C PRO A 62 -8.50 -12.75 22.75
N ASN A 63 -8.83 -12.49 24.01
CA ASN A 63 -8.78 -13.48 25.10
C ASN A 63 -7.39 -14.15 25.27
N GLY A 64 -6.31 -13.45 24.89
CA GLY A 64 -4.95 -13.96 24.96
C GLY A 64 -4.53 -14.89 23.81
N LEU A 65 -5.40 -15.14 22.82
CA LEU A 65 -5.07 -15.97 21.66
C LEU A 65 -4.39 -15.18 20.55
N ARG A 66 -3.20 -15.57 20.11
CA ARG A 66 -2.51 -14.89 19.00
C ARG A 66 -3.13 -15.26 17.66
N THR A 67 -3.83 -14.33 17.03
CA THR A 67 -4.49 -14.52 15.73
C THR A 67 -3.90 -13.60 14.67
N GLY A 68 -3.49 -14.14 13.52
CA GLY A 68 -3.07 -13.33 12.37
C GLY A 68 -4.18 -13.12 11.36
N TYR A 69 -4.15 -12.00 10.64
CA TYR A 69 -5.09 -11.69 9.57
C TYR A 69 -4.35 -11.27 8.29
N CYS A 70 -4.75 -11.82 7.15
CA CYS A 70 -4.10 -11.59 5.85
C CYS A 70 -5.07 -11.68 4.65
N ILE A 71 -6.31 -11.18 4.79
CA ILE A 71 -7.33 -11.34 3.74
C ILE A 71 -7.05 -10.45 2.51
N ASP A 72 -6.44 -9.28 2.70
CA ASP A 72 -6.04 -8.39 1.61
C ASP A 72 -4.51 -8.36 1.42
N GLY A 73 -3.90 -9.56 1.40
CA GLY A 73 -2.46 -9.71 1.39
C GLY A 73 -1.73 -8.96 0.27
N ILE A 74 -2.24 -8.94 -0.97
CA ILE A 74 -1.63 -8.21 -2.11
C ILE A 74 -1.62 -6.70 -1.91
N TRP A 75 -2.63 -6.13 -1.25
CA TRP A 75 -2.64 -4.70 -0.92
C TRP A 75 -1.40 -4.33 -0.09
N TRP A 76 -1.16 -5.09 0.97
CA TRP A 76 -0.02 -4.92 1.85
C TRP A 76 1.30 -5.31 1.19
N GLN A 77 1.28 -6.27 0.26
CA GLN A 77 2.43 -6.66 -0.54
C GLN A 77 2.99 -5.47 -1.31
N GLY A 78 2.13 -4.70 -2.00
CA GLY A 78 2.57 -3.53 -2.74
C GLY A 78 3.23 -2.46 -1.87
N HIS A 79 2.69 -2.24 -0.68
CA HIS A 79 3.29 -1.34 0.31
C HIS A 79 4.61 -1.85 0.89
N TYR A 80 4.74 -3.15 1.06
CA TYR A 80 5.97 -3.77 1.50
C TYR A 80 7.08 -3.67 0.45
N VAL A 81 6.74 -3.87 -0.83
CA VAL A 81 7.64 -3.61 -1.96
C VAL A 81 8.08 -2.13 -1.97
N ALA A 82 7.15 -1.18 -1.77
CA ALA A 82 7.47 0.24 -1.65
C ALA A 82 8.44 0.53 -0.48
N LEU A 83 8.21 -0.08 0.68
CA LEU A 83 9.09 0.03 1.85
C LEU A 83 10.50 -0.47 1.51
N LEU A 84 10.64 -1.67 0.95
CA LEU A 84 11.93 -2.26 0.63
C LEU A 84 12.69 -1.46 -0.45
N ALA A 85 12.00 -0.98 -1.48
CA ALA A 85 12.60 -0.12 -2.51
C ALA A 85 13.14 1.20 -1.93
N THR A 86 12.38 1.83 -1.04
CA THR A 86 12.82 3.08 -0.39
C THR A 86 13.91 2.84 0.67
N GLU A 87 13.90 1.69 1.35
CA GLU A 87 14.98 1.26 2.26
C GLU A 87 16.28 1.04 1.47
N TYR A 88 16.22 0.34 0.34
CA TYR A 88 17.34 0.13 -0.57
C TYR A 88 17.99 1.47 -0.97
N ALA A 89 17.19 2.43 -1.45
CA ALA A 89 17.70 3.73 -1.87
C ALA A 89 18.39 4.50 -0.74
N LEU A 90 17.84 4.44 0.48
CA LEU A 90 18.44 5.10 1.64
C LEU A 90 19.74 4.46 2.07
N LEU A 91 19.79 3.12 2.14
CA LEU A 91 21.00 2.37 2.44
C LEU A 91 22.09 2.69 1.42
N LYS A 92 21.74 2.67 0.13
CA LYS A 92 22.64 3.03 -0.97
C LYS A 92 23.18 4.44 -0.84
N ARG A 93 22.31 5.43 -0.62
CA ARG A 93 22.69 6.84 -0.42
C ARG A 93 23.65 7.02 0.76
N GLN A 94 23.55 6.17 1.78
CA GLN A 94 24.40 6.18 2.96
C GLN A 94 25.69 5.34 2.82
N GLY A 95 25.90 4.68 1.68
CA GLY A 95 27.02 3.74 1.49
C GLY A 95 26.94 2.51 2.41
N LYS A 96 25.74 2.13 2.86
CA LYS A 96 25.49 0.91 3.65
C LYS A 96 25.23 -0.29 2.73
N ASP A 97 25.39 -1.49 3.26
CA ASP A 97 25.09 -2.74 2.53
C ASP A 97 23.61 -2.81 2.14
N THR A 98 23.35 -2.95 0.83
CA THR A 98 22.01 -3.07 0.26
C THR A 98 21.63 -4.51 -0.06
N GLY A 99 22.57 -5.45 0.00
CA GLY A 99 22.39 -6.85 -0.42
C GLY A 99 21.22 -7.55 0.29
N PRO A 100 21.10 -7.47 1.62
CA PRO A 100 19.98 -8.07 2.35
C PRO A 100 18.62 -7.52 1.91
N THR A 101 18.47 -6.19 1.81
CA THR A 101 17.22 -5.56 1.38
C THR A 101 16.89 -5.87 -0.08
N LEU A 102 17.89 -5.90 -0.97
CA LEU A 102 17.69 -6.28 -2.37
C LEU A 102 17.20 -7.73 -2.49
N LYS A 103 17.81 -8.66 -1.74
CA LYS A 103 17.38 -10.06 -1.70
C LYS A 103 15.93 -10.20 -1.20
N GLU A 104 15.59 -9.49 -0.13
CA GLU A 104 14.23 -9.47 0.43
C GLU A 104 13.22 -8.89 -0.58
N LEU A 105 13.63 -7.85 -1.34
CA LEU A 105 12.82 -7.25 -2.38
C LEU A 105 12.56 -8.21 -3.55
N HIS A 106 13.55 -8.95 -4.03
CA HIS A 106 13.31 -10.03 -5.01
C HIS A 106 12.31 -11.05 -4.49
N CYS A 107 12.47 -11.50 -3.25
CA CYS A 107 11.55 -12.46 -2.65
C CYS A 107 10.13 -11.87 -2.52
N ALA A 108 10.00 -10.58 -2.22
CA ALA A 108 8.71 -9.89 -2.16
C ALA A 108 8.04 -9.72 -3.54
N ILE A 109 8.82 -9.60 -4.62
CA ILE A 109 8.30 -9.59 -5.99
C ILE A 109 7.88 -11.00 -6.44
N ASP A 110 8.67 -12.03 -6.10
CA ASP A 110 8.35 -13.44 -6.36
C ASP A 110 6.99 -13.87 -5.78
N VAL A 111 6.52 -13.23 -4.70
CA VAL A 111 5.18 -13.46 -4.12
C VAL A 111 4.07 -13.31 -5.17
N TYR A 112 4.15 -12.32 -6.07
CA TYR A 112 3.13 -12.14 -7.10
C TYR A 112 3.08 -13.31 -8.07
N LYS A 113 4.24 -13.80 -8.53
CA LYS A 113 4.33 -14.99 -9.39
C LYS A 113 3.81 -16.23 -8.67
N ARG A 114 4.20 -16.42 -7.41
CA ARG A 114 3.73 -17.54 -6.59
C ARG A 114 2.20 -17.55 -6.47
N LEU A 115 1.60 -16.39 -6.21
CA LEU A 115 0.15 -16.25 -6.06
C LEU A 115 -0.61 -16.42 -7.37
N ASP A 116 -0.03 -16.02 -8.51
CA ASP A 116 -0.53 -16.29 -9.86
C ASP A 116 -0.49 -17.81 -10.14
N LEU A 117 0.67 -18.45 -10.00
CA LEU A 117 0.86 -19.89 -10.24
C LEU A 117 -0.01 -20.80 -9.35
N ALA A 118 -0.45 -20.31 -8.20
CA ALA A 118 -1.29 -21.07 -7.26
C ALA A 118 -2.79 -20.89 -7.52
N ALA A 119 -3.20 -19.92 -8.33
CA ALA A 119 -4.59 -19.46 -8.38
C ALA A 119 -5.54 -20.49 -8.99
N GLU A 120 -5.20 -21.09 -10.13
CA GLU A 120 -6.07 -22.05 -10.81
C GLU A 120 -6.26 -23.33 -9.99
N LYS A 121 -5.18 -23.80 -9.34
CA LYS A 121 -5.26 -24.94 -8.42
C LYS A 121 -6.24 -24.66 -7.29
N CYS A 122 -6.23 -23.43 -6.80
CA CYS A 122 -7.15 -23.03 -5.76
C CYS A 122 -8.61 -23.18 -6.21
N TRP A 123 -8.91 -22.97 -7.49
CA TRP A 123 -10.23 -23.16 -8.09
C TRP A 123 -10.45 -24.54 -8.74
N GLY A 124 -9.66 -25.54 -8.35
CA GLY A 124 -9.89 -26.94 -8.73
C GLY A 124 -9.35 -27.32 -10.11
N CYS A 125 -8.43 -26.55 -10.68
CA CYS A 125 -7.73 -26.96 -11.90
C CYS A 125 -6.25 -27.29 -11.63
N ASP A 126 -5.90 -28.57 -11.74
CA ASP A 126 -4.52 -29.05 -11.54
C ASP A 126 -3.64 -28.95 -12.80
N THR A 127 -4.19 -28.48 -13.93
CA THR A 127 -3.49 -28.50 -15.23
C THR A 127 -2.89 -27.16 -15.66
N PHE A 128 -3.35 -26.04 -15.10
CA PHE A 128 -2.80 -24.72 -15.39
C PHE A 128 -1.71 -24.37 -14.38
N THR A 129 -0.50 -24.10 -14.89
CA THR A 129 0.68 -23.72 -14.11
C THR A 129 1.46 -22.60 -14.83
N GLN A 130 0.74 -21.59 -15.32
CA GLN A 130 1.35 -20.47 -16.04
C GLN A 130 0.81 -19.17 -15.48
N CYS A 131 1.70 -18.19 -15.25
CA CYS A 131 1.27 -16.87 -14.85
C CYS A 131 0.43 -16.23 -15.96
N ASN A 132 -0.79 -15.82 -15.64
CA ASN A 132 -1.70 -15.19 -16.61
C ASN A 132 -2.31 -13.88 -16.09
N GLY A 133 -1.93 -13.43 -14.90
CA GLY A 133 -2.44 -12.24 -14.24
C GLY A 133 -3.61 -12.49 -13.29
N PHE A 134 -4.09 -13.73 -13.20
CA PHE A 134 -5.12 -14.14 -12.25
C PHE A 134 -4.44 -14.68 -10.98
N TYR A 135 -4.25 -13.83 -9.97
CA TYR A 135 -3.52 -14.16 -8.75
C TYR A 135 -4.42 -14.25 -7.52
N LEU A 136 -3.95 -15.01 -6.53
CA LEU A 136 -4.57 -15.07 -5.20
C LEU A 136 -4.27 -13.83 -4.36
N ARG A 137 -5.17 -13.44 -3.43
CA ARG A 137 -4.89 -12.36 -2.47
C ARG A 137 -3.81 -12.77 -1.46
N ASP A 138 -3.81 -14.04 -1.10
CA ASP A 138 -2.84 -14.70 -0.23
C ASP A 138 -2.80 -16.22 -0.49
N ASP A 139 -1.77 -16.90 0.00
CA ASP A 139 -1.71 -18.37 0.03
C ASP A 139 -1.37 -18.95 1.41
N ILE A 140 -1.59 -18.15 2.46
CA ILE A 140 -1.20 -18.53 3.82
C ILE A 140 -2.23 -19.51 4.36
N CYS A 141 -1.82 -20.72 4.73
CA CYS A 141 -2.72 -21.75 5.24
C CYS A 141 -2.59 -21.98 6.74
N LEU A 142 -3.50 -22.78 7.34
CA LEU A 142 -3.48 -23.07 8.78
C LEU A 142 -2.16 -23.68 9.27
N ALA A 143 -1.46 -24.44 8.41
CA ALA A 143 -0.16 -25.02 8.76
C ALA A 143 0.93 -23.96 8.96
N ASP A 144 0.73 -22.77 8.40
CA ASP A 144 1.69 -21.66 8.46
C ASP A 144 1.57 -20.86 9.78
N THR A 145 0.54 -21.12 10.61
CA THR A 145 0.35 -20.49 11.94
C THR A 145 1.61 -20.51 12.81
N SER A 146 2.29 -21.66 12.85
CA SER A 146 3.53 -21.84 13.61
C SER A 146 4.69 -20.95 13.13
N ARG A 147 4.73 -20.62 11.83
CA ARG A 147 5.78 -19.76 11.23
C ARG A 147 5.70 -18.32 11.70
N PHE A 148 4.50 -17.87 12.07
CA PHE A 148 4.23 -16.53 12.60
C PHE A 148 4.08 -16.51 14.14
N GLY A 149 4.28 -17.65 14.81
CA GLY A 149 4.04 -17.79 16.25
C GLY A 149 2.59 -17.50 16.65
N LEU A 150 1.63 -17.89 15.80
CA LEU A 150 0.20 -17.69 15.97
C LEU A 150 -0.49 -18.98 16.42
N GLN A 151 -1.63 -18.83 17.09
CA GLN A 151 -2.55 -19.92 17.43
C GLN A 151 -3.68 -20.04 16.42
N HIS A 152 -4.09 -18.91 15.82
CA HIS A 152 -5.10 -18.87 14.78
C HIS A 152 -4.65 -17.99 13.61
N LEU A 153 -5.19 -18.27 12.43
CA LEU A 153 -4.95 -17.50 11.22
C LEU A 153 -6.27 -17.34 10.47
N SER A 154 -6.58 -16.11 10.10
CA SER A 154 -7.68 -15.76 9.21
C SER A 154 -7.10 -15.29 7.89
N SER A 155 -7.24 -16.11 6.85
CA SER A 155 -6.74 -15.84 5.51
C SER A 155 -7.85 -16.03 4.47
N GLY A 156 -7.72 -15.35 3.33
CA GLY A 156 -8.57 -15.59 2.18
C GLY A 156 -8.36 -17.01 1.66
N TYR A 157 -7.11 -17.49 1.64
CA TYR A 157 -6.77 -18.84 1.18
C TYR A 157 -7.47 -19.94 1.98
N THR A 158 -7.32 -19.97 3.32
CA THR A 158 -7.97 -20.99 4.17
C THR A 158 -9.49 -20.98 4.04
N SER A 159 -10.07 -19.80 3.82
CA SER A 159 -11.52 -19.62 3.82
C SER A 159 -12.15 -19.98 2.47
N ASN A 160 -11.42 -19.88 1.37
CA ASN A 160 -12.00 -19.92 0.02
C ASN A 160 -11.30 -20.88 -0.95
N CYS A 161 -10.07 -21.31 -0.68
CA CYS A 161 -9.39 -22.25 -1.57
C CYS A 161 -10.11 -23.60 -1.64
N GLY A 162 -10.29 -24.11 -2.85
CA GLY A 162 -11.09 -25.30 -3.16
C GLY A 162 -12.61 -25.04 -3.25
N ARG A 163 -13.08 -23.79 -3.07
CA ARG A 163 -14.50 -23.43 -3.11
C ARG A 163 -14.83 -22.65 -4.39
N THR A 164 -15.25 -23.36 -5.42
CA THR A 164 -15.52 -22.80 -6.76
C THR A 164 -16.67 -21.79 -6.82
N SER A 165 -17.61 -21.84 -5.86
CA SER A 165 -18.76 -20.92 -5.80
C SER A 165 -18.48 -19.58 -5.11
N THR A 166 -17.26 -19.38 -4.60
CA THR A 166 -16.92 -18.16 -3.85
C THR A 166 -16.09 -17.22 -4.72
N ARG A 167 -16.36 -15.91 -4.62
CA ARG A 167 -15.48 -14.86 -5.16
C ARG A 167 -14.17 -14.70 -4.36
N GLY A 168 -13.91 -15.59 -3.41
CA GLY A 168 -13.28 -15.23 -2.14
C GLY A 168 -11.84 -14.74 -2.24
N ASN A 169 -10.90 -15.65 -2.50
CA ASN A 169 -9.47 -15.31 -2.55
C ASN A 169 -9.01 -14.92 -3.97
N ALA A 170 -9.95 -14.49 -4.82
CA ALA A 170 -9.69 -14.00 -6.16
C ALA A 170 -9.19 -12.54 -6.11
N PRO A 171 -8.46 -12.07 -7.14
CA PRO A 171 -7.89 -10.73 -7.12
C PRO A 171 -9.00 -9.68 -7.18
N SER A 172 -8.76 -8.51 -6.60
CA SER A 172 -9.58 -7.32 -6.82
C SER A 172 -8.71 -6.12 -7.18
N GLN A 173 -9.30 -5.17 -7.90
CA GLN A 173 -8.55 -4.07 -8.51
C GLN A 173 -7.83 -3.16 -7.54
N ASP A 174 -8.45 -2.94 -6.40
CA ASP A 174 -7.89 -2.15 -5.33
C ASP A 174 -6.54 -2.67 -4.84
N GLN A 175 -6.37 -4.00 -4.83
CA GLN A 175 -5.11 -4.64 -4.46
C GLN A 175 -3.97 -4.27 -5.42
N ALA A 176 -4.29 -3.92 -6.67
CA ALA A 176 -3.31 -3.45 -7.63
C ALA A 176 -2.81 -2.03 -7.36
N TRP A 177 -3.59 -1.17 -6.69
CA TRP A 177 -3.18 0.23 -6.47
C TRP A 177 -1.91 0.32 -5.61
N GLY A 178 -1.88 -0.41 -4.49
CA GLY A 178 -0.68 -0.53 -3.65
C GLY A 178 0.49 -1.15 -4.41
N SER A 179 0.19 -2.16 -5.25
CA SER A 179 1.20 -2.86 -6.06
C SER A 179 1.87 -1.93 -7.07
N TYR A 180 1.11 -1.12 -7.82
CA TYR A 180 1.69 -0.17 -8.76
C TYR A 180 2.56 0.90 -8.09
N LEU A 181 2.20 1.36 -6.89
CA LEU A 181 3.04 2.29 -6.13
C LEU A 181 4.39 1.64 -5.77
N GLY A 182 4.36 0.41 -5.24
CA GLY A 182 5.56 -0.36 -4.93
C GLY A 182 6.44 -0.60 -6.15
N PHE A 183 5.83 -1.02 -7.25
CA PHE A 183 6.51 -1.29 -8.52
C PHE A 183 7.16 -0.03 -9.11
N ALA A 184 6.43 1.10 -9.12
CA ALA A 184 6.96 2.36 -9.63
C ALA A 184 8.17 2.83 -8.81
N LEU A 185 8.10 2.73 -7.47
CA LEU A 185 9.22 3.08 -6.60
C LEU A 185 10.40 2.14 -6.81
N ALA A 186 10.17 0.83 -6.88
CA ALA A 186 11.22 -0.14 -7.12
C ALA A 186 11.94 0.11 -8.46
N GLN A 187 11.19 0.35 -9.55
CA GLN A 187 11.80 0.69 -10.84
C GLN A 187 12.58 2.01 -10.83
N LYS A 188 12.11 3.01 -10.07
CA LYS A 188 12.79 4.31 -9.95
C LYS A 188 14.06 4.24 -9.10
N LEU A 189 14.03 3.46 -8.03
CA LEU A 189 15.00 3.56 -6.93
C LEU A 189 16.04 2.42 -6.90
N VAL A 190 15.74 1.29 -7.54
CA VAL A 190 16.57 0.09 -7.47
C VAL A 190 17.21 -0.15 -8.83
N ASP A 191 18.54 -0.10 -8.87
CA ASP A 191 19.37 -0.38 -10.03
C ASP A 191 19.68 -1.88 -10.17
N ASP A 192 18.61 -2.67 -10.30
CA ASP A 192 18.68 -4.09 -10.64
C ASP A 192 17.80 -4.37 -11.85
N GLU A 193 18.41 -4.65 -13.01
CA GLU A 193 17.71 -4.85 -14.27
C GLU A 193 16.79 -6.08 -14.24
N SER A 194 17.19 -7.14 -13.54
CA SER A 194 16.41 -8.38 -13.43
C SER A 194 15.11 -8.12 -12.67
N LEU A 195 15.20 -7.40 -11.54
CA LEU A 195 14.05 -6.98 -10.75
C LEU A 195 13.12 -6.08 -11.57
N GLN A 196 13.68 -5.11 -12.30
CA GLN A 196 12.90 -4.19 -13.14
C GLN A 196 12.14 -4.92 -14.26
N GLN A 197 12.79 -5.89 -14.92
CA GLN A 197 12.15 -6.73 -15.93
C GLN A 197 11.00 -7.56 -15.34
N GLU A 198 11.23 -8.14 -14.16
CA GLU A 198 10.23 -8.93 -13.45
C GLU A 198 9.01 -8.10 -13.05
N ILE A 199 9.23 -6.90 -12.50
CA ILE A 199 8.16 -5.94 -12.19
C ILE A 199 7.37 -5.60 -13.46
N GLY A 200 8.06 -5.35 -14.58
CA GLY A 200 7.41 -5.04 -15.85
C GLY A 200 6.50 -6.17 -16.34
N GLU A 201 6.93 -7.42 -16.20
CA GLU A 201 6.12 -8.59 -16.55
C GLU A 201 4.91 -8.75 -15.62
N ILE A 202 5.09 -8.62 -14.30
CA ILE A 202 3.99 -8.72 -13.33
C ILE A 202 2.97 -7.60 -13.55
N ALA A 203 3.42 -6.37 -13.80
CA ALA A 203 2.54 -5.24 -14.08
C ALA A 203 1.72 -5.46 -15.36
N TYR A 204 2.35 -5.99 -16.42
CA TYR A 204 1.69 -6.39 -17.65
C TYR A 204 0.60 -7.44 -17.39
N LEU A 205 0.96 -8.54 -16.72
CA LEU A 205 0.04 -9.63 -16.41
C LEU A 205 -1.11 -9.17 -15.53
N MET A 206 -0.84 -8.38 -14.49
CA MET A 206 -1.88 -7.87 -13.58
C MET A 206 -2.93 -7.01 -14.30
N VAL A 207 -2.54 -6.18 -15.28
CA VAL A 207 -3.51 -5.45 -16.10
C VAL A 207 -4.29 -6.40 -17.00
N LYS A 208 -3.61 -7.37 -17.62
CA LYS A 208 -4.23 -8.39 -18.47
C LYS A 208 -5.26 -9.24 -17.71
N GLY A 209 -4.97 -9.60 -16.46
CA GLY A 209 -5.87 -10.37 -15.59
C GLY A 209 -7.15 -9.62 -15.19
N MET A 210 -7.18 -8.29 -15.36
CA MET A 210 -8.39 -7.46 -15.19
C MET A 210 -9.20 -7.29 -16.48
N GLN A 211 -8.77 -7.93 -17.56
CA GLN A 211 -9.36 -7.82 -18.88
C GLN A 211 -9.91 -9.17 -19.32
N PHE A 212 -10.99 -9.13 -20.08
CA PHE A 212 -11.58 -10.30 -20.68
C PHE A 212 -12.06 -10.00 -22.10
N GLU A 213 -11.73 -10.88 -23.03
CA GLU A 213 -12.23 -10.80 -24.40
C GLU A 213 -13.48 -11.67 -24.57
N ASP A 214 -14.62 -11.02 -24.79
CA ASP A 214 -15.88 -11.70 -25.10
C ASP A 214 -16.04 -11.77 -26.63
N GLU A 215 -16.07 -12.99 -27.19
CA GLU A 215 -16.17 -13.22 -28.64
C GLU A 215 -17.31 -12.43 -29.31
N SER A 216 -18.41 -12.19 -28.59
CA SER A 216 -19.59 -11.51 -29.11
C SER A 216 -19.59 -9.99 -28.87
N LYS A 217 -18.87 -9.54 -27.84
CA LYS A 217 -18.97 -8.16 -27.30
C LYS A 217 -17.64 -7.41 -27.28
N GLY A 218 -16.56 -8.05 -27.72
CA GLY A 218 -15.20 -7.53 -27.69
C GLY A 218 -14.59 -7.51 -26.29
N GLU A 219 -13.48 -6.78 -26.17
CA GLU A 219 -12.72 -6.61 -24.94
C GLU A 219 -13.50 -5.82 -23.88
N ARG A 220 -13.50 -6.35 -22.66
CA ARG A 220 -14.16 -5.76 -21.49
C ARG A 220 -13.20 -5.74 -20.32
N TRP A 221 -13.33 -4.70 -19.49
CA TRP A 221 -12.72 -4.68 -18.16
C TRP A 221 -13.60 -5.51 -17.24
N ARG A 222 -13.14 -6.70 -16.85
CA ARG A 222 -13.77 -7.60 -15.86
C ARG A 222 -12.75 -8.64 -15.41
N ILE A 223 -12.83 -9.02 -14.14
CA ILE A 223 -12.04 -10.14 -13.61
C ILE A 223 -12.89 -11.41 -13.78
N VAL A 224 -12.37 -12.36 -14.53
CA VAL A 224 -13.02 -13.66 -14.79
C VAL A 224 -12.16 -14.77 -14.22
N ASN A 225 -12.81 -15.75 -13.61
CA ASN A 225 -12.15 -16.97 -13.22
C ASN A 225 -11.71 -17.76 -14.48
N PRO A 226 -10.40 -17.98 -14.69
CA PRO A 226 -9.90 -18.65 -15.89
C PRO A 226 -10.29 -20.13 -15.98
N VAL A 227 -10.69 -20.76 -14.86
CA VAL A 227 -11.05 -22.19 -14.81
C VAL A 227 -12.49 -22.43 -15.30
N ASN A 228 -13.45 -21.60 -14.89
CA ASN A 228 -14.88 -21.82 -15.16
C ASN A 228 -15.56 -20.69 -15.96
N GLY A 229 -14.86 -19.59 -16.26
CA GLY A 229 -15.40 -18.46 -16.99
C GLY A 229 -16.36 -17.57 -16.19
N GLU A 230 -16.55 -17.81 -14.89
CA GLU A 230 -17.44 -17.02 -14.06
C GLU A 230 -16.88 -15.62 -13.78
N THR A 231 -17.75 -14.62 -13.80
CA THR A 231 -17.36 -13.23 -13.48
C THR A 231 -17.17 -13.07 -11.98
N ILE A 232 -15.93 -12.77 -11.56
CA ILE A 232 -15.58 -12.45 -10.18
C ILE A 232 -15.93 -11.00 -9.87
N GLN A 233 -15.50 -10.07 -10.72
CA GLN A 233 -15.76 -8.63 -10.59
C GLN A 233 -16.32 -8.10 -11.90
N ALA A 234 -17.47 -7.41 -11.81
CA ALA A 234 -18.22 -6.97 -12.98
C ALA A 234 -17.69 -5.65 -13.54
N GLU A 235 -17.99 -5.40 -14.81
CA GLU A 235 -17.53 -4.23 -15.58
C GLU A 235 -17.84 -2.88 -14.89
N MET A 236 -19.05 -2.74 -14.35
CA MET A 236 -19.47 -1.49 -13.69
C MET A 236 -18.65 -1.13 -12.46
N ASP A 237 -18.04 -2.11 -11.79
CA ASP A 237 -17.27 -1.89 -10.57
C ASP A 237 -15.94 -1.18 -10.87
N ILE A 238 -15.48 -1.29 -12.13
CA ILE A 238 -14.07 -1.10 -12.47
C ILE A 238 -13.78 -0.21 -13.67
N GLN A 239 -14.75 -0.08 -14.58
CA GLN A 239 -14.59 0.66 -15.83
C GLN A 239 -14.13 2.12 -15.64
N TRP A 240 -14.46 2.76 -14.52
CA TRP A 240 -14.14 4.17 -14.29
C TRP A 240 -12.65 4.41 -13.99
N LEU A 241 -11.88 3.36 -13.64
CA LEU A 241 -10.43 3.41 -13.43
C LEU A 241 -9.61 2.82 -14.58
N GLN A 242 -10.27 2.29 -15.62
CA GLN A 242 -9.59 1.49 -16.63
C GLN A 242 -8.48 2.24 -17.38
N TYR A 243 -8.68 3.54 -17.63
CA TYR A 243 -7.67 4.42 -18.22
C TYR A 243 -6.40 4.44 -17.35
N ALA A 244 -6.58 4.66 -16.04
CA ALA A 244 -5.47 4.81 -15.12
C ALA A 244 -4.75 3.48 -14.83
N HIS A 245 -5.48 2.36 -14.70
CA HIS A 245 -4.86 1.02 -14.62
C HIS A 245 -4.05 0.70 -15.88
N THR A 246 -4.60 0.98 -17.05
CA THR A 246 -3.89 0.76 -18.33
C THR A 246 -2.59 1.54 -18.34
N LEU A 247 -2.66 2.85 -18.12
CA LEU A 247 -1.49 3.71 -18.22
C LEU A 247 -0.43 3.38 -17.16
N ALA A 248 -0.85 2.96 -15.96
CA ALA A 248 0.06 2.45 -14.95
C ALA A 248 0.79 1.19 -15.43
N GLY A 249 0.06 0.22 -16.00
CA GLY A 249 0.65 -0.97 -16.60
C GLY A 249 1.57 -0.67 -17.77
N GLU A 250 1.20 0.24 -18.67
CA GLU A 250 2.03 0.63 -19.81
C GLU A 250 3.35 1.25 -19.35
N LYS A 251 3.25 2.15 -18.38
CA LYS A 251 4.41 2.82 -17.81
C LYS A 251 5.37 1.85 -17.12
N LEU A 252 4.83 0.92 -16.34
CA LEU A 252 5.63 -0.06 -15.59
C LEU A 252 6.21 -1.16 -16.50
N SER A 253 5.45 -1.60 -17.51
CA SER A 253 5.88 -2.69 -18.39
C SER A 253 6.68 -2.23 -19.61
N GLY A 254 6.58 -0.96 -19.98
CA GLY A 254 7.08 -0.44 -21.26
C GLY A 254 6.34 -0.98 -22.48
N ARG A 255 5.20 -1.67 -22.30
CA ARG A 255 4.39 -2.26 -23.36
C ARG A 255 3.10 -1.46 -23.52
N SER A 256 2.66 -1.25 -24.76
CA SER A 256 1.32 -0.69 -24.96
C SER A 256 0.25 -1.72 -24.60
N LEU A 257 -0.75 -1.26 -23.84
CA LEU A 257 -1.86 -2.03 -23.32
C LEU A 257 -3.16 -1.40 -23.85
N GLY A 258 -3.33 -1.29 -25.17
CA GLY A 258 -4.50 -0.66 -25.82
C GLY A 258 -5.86 -1.37 -25.63
N PHE A 259 -5.99 -2.19 -24.59
CA PHE A 259 -7.14 -3.04 -24.32
C PHE A 259 -8.41 -2.28 -23.96
N GLY A 260 -9.54 -2.73 -24.51
CA GLY A 260 -10.86 -2.16 -24.22
C GLY A 260 -10.99 -0.70 -24.65
N LYS A 261 -10.10 -0.22 -25.53
CA LYS A 261 -10.03 1.18 -25.95
C LYS A 261 -9.85 2.12 -24.76
N SER A 262 -9.17 1.67 -23.70
CA SER A 262 -8.97 2.42 -22.45
C SER A 262 -8.22 3.73 -22.64
N ASP A 263 -7.42 3.82 -23.72
CA ASP A 263 -6.69 5.01 -24.19
C ASP A 263 -7.57 6.01 -24.96
N LYS A 264 -8.81 5.66 -25.32
CA LYS A 264 -9.70 6.59 -26.03
C LYS A 264 -10.14 7.74 -25.15
N GLY A 265 -10.32 8.90 -25.80
CA GLY A 265 -10.65 10.17 -25.13
C GLY A 265 -11.82 10.11 -24.15
N ASN A 266 -12.81 9.22 -24.36
CA ASN A 266 -13.95 9.10 -23.43
C ASN A 266 -13.54 8.64 -22.03
N TRP A 267 -12.62 7.68 -21.91
CA TRP A 267 -12.18 7.16 -20.61
C TRP A 267 -11.23 8.12 -19.91
N LYS A 268 -10.37 8.79 -20.68
CA LYS A 268 -9.59 9.93 -20.16
C LYS A 268 -10.50 11.03 -19.63
N ASN A 269 -11.55 11.40 -20.37
CA ASN A 269 -12.50 12.42 -19.93
C ASN A 269 -13.22 11.99 -18.65
N LEU A 270 -13.65 10.72 -18.54
CA LEU A 270 -14.25 10.19 -17.33
C LEU A 270 -13.28 10.23 -16.15
N TRP A 271 -12.02 9.83 -16.36
CA TRP A 271 -10.98 9.90 -15.35
C TRP A 271 -10.75 11.33 -14.85
N ASN A 272 -10.66 12.30 -15.76
CA ASN A 272 -10.53 13.71 -15.38
C ASN A 272 -11.76 14.20 -14.60
N ILE A 273 -12.98 13.82 -15.01
CA ILE A 273 -14.21 14.12 -14.27
C ILE A 273 -14.14 13.54 -12.85
N VAL A 274 -13.67 12.30 -12.69
CA VAL A 274 -13.53 11.64 -11.40
C VAL A 274 -12.51 12.36 -10.51
N GLN A 275 -11.36 12.76 -11.05
CA GLN A 275 -10.32 13.51 -10.32
C GLN A 275 -10.81 14.92 -9.92
N ASP A 276 -11.54 15.61 -10.79
CA ASP A 276 -12.08 16.95 -10.53
C ASP A 276 -13.25 16.92 -9.53
N ASN A 277 -14.02 15.82 -9.52
CA ASN A 277 -15.24 15.65 -8.75
C ASN A 277 -15.13 14.57 -7.67
N ILE A 278 -13.94 14.37 -7.08
CA ILE A 278 -13.75 13.42 -5.97
C ILE A 278 -14.82 13.69 -4.90
N LEU A 279 -15.79 12.76 -4.82
CA LEU A 279 -16.92 12.87 -3.90
C LEU A 279 -16.45 12.51 -2.50
N ILE A 280 -16.17 13.53 -1.71
CA ILE A 280 -15.75 13.38 -0.32
C ILE A 280 -16.98 13.14 0.56
N SER A 281 -17.36 11.87 0.72
CA SER A 281 -18.43 11.40 1.61
C SER A 281 -17.89 10.61 2.82
N LYS A 282 -18.76 10.23 3.76
CA LYS A 282 -18.38 9.36 4.89
C LYS A 282 -17.86 7.99 4.44
N TYR A 283 -18.33 7.49 3.30
CA TYR A 283 -18.09 6.12 2.82
C TYR A 283 -17.15 6.05 1.60
N GLY A 284 -16.73 7.20 1.04
CA GLY A 284 -15.97 7.26 -0.22
C GLY A 284 -14.46 7.02 -0.11
N HIS A 285 -13.95 6.76 1.08
CA HIS A 285 -12.51 6.79 1.40
C HIS A 285 -11.62 6.01 0.44
N PHE A 286 -12.04 4.79 0.17
CA PHE A 286 -11.30 3.82 -0.62
C PHE A 286 -11.09 4.28 -2.06
N ARG A 287 -12.12 4.89 -2.65
CA ARG A 287 -12.04 5.42 -4.02
C ARG A 287 -11.07 6.58 -4.13
N TRP A 288 -10.97 7.43 -3.09
CA TRP A 288 -10.04 8.55 -3.10
C TRP A 288 -8.60 8.06 -3.10
N TYR A 289 -8.31 7.03 -2.29
CA TYR A 289 -7.01 6.40 -2.26
C TYR A 289 -6.63 5.91 -3.66
N GLY A 290 -7.48 5.09 -4.29
CA GLY A 290 -7.21 4.55 -5.63
C GLY A 290 -6.97 5.64 -6.67
N ILE A 291 -7.77 6.71 -6.65
CA ILE A 291 -7.58 7.86 -7.55
C ILE A 291 -6.22 8.52 -7.33
N LEU A 292 -5.86 8.83 -6.08
CA LEU A 292 -4.60 9.51 -5.75
C LEU A 292 -3.38 8.61 -5.99
N ALA A 293 -3.47 7.32 -5.65
CA ALA A 293 -2.42 6.33 -5.86
C ALA A 293 -2.11 6.16 -7.35
N LEU A 294 -3.13 5.93 -8.17
CA LEU A 294 -2.95 5.81 -9.62
C LEU A 294 -2.44 7.11 -10.23
N SER A 295 -2.99 8.26 -9.83
CA SER A 295 -2.52 9.60 -10.26
C SER A 295 -1.02 9.80 -9.97
N ALA A 296 -0.56 9.35 -8.79
CA ALA A 296 0.85 9.38 -8.43
C ALA A 296 1.69 8.54 -9.40
N VAL A 297 1.27 7.32 -9.70
CA VAL A 297 2.01 6.41 -10.61
C VAL A 297 2.04 6.92 -12.05
N ILE A 298 0.96 7.52 -12.55
CA ILE A 298 0.85 7.94 -13.96
C ILE A 298 1.20 9.41 -14.22
N ASN A 299 1.48 10.20 -13.18
CA ASN A 299 1.76 11.64 -13.23
C ASN A 299 0.62 12.49 -13.81
N ASP A 300 -0.60 12.20 -13.41
CA ASP A 300 -1.78 12.81 -14.04
C ASP A 300 -2.67 13.48 -13.01
N SER A 301 -3.30 14.57 -13.41
CA SER A 301 -4.23 15.33 -12.56
C SER A 301 -5.40 15.84 -13.38
N GLY A 302 -6.53 16.09 -12.71
CA GLY A 302 -7.75 16.57 -13.35
C GLY A 302 -7.57 17.88 -14.14
N ASN A 303 -8.57 18.24 -14.95
CA ASN A 303 -8.48 19.15 -16.10
C ASN A 303 -8.03 20.60 -15.79
N GLY A 304 -7.84 20.96 -14.51
CA GLY A 304 -7.44 22.31 -14.10
C GLY A 304 -6.03 22.45 -13.56
N ASN A 305 -5.29 21.35 -13.30
CA ASN A 305 -3.96 21.44 -12.69
C ASN A 305 -2.89 20.86 -13.61
N ARG A 306 -1.88 21.66 -13.94
CA ARG A 306 -0.68 21.21 -14.68
C ARG A 306 0.31 20.49 -13.75
N ASP A 307 0.08 20.56 -12.45
CA ASP A 307 0.96 20.09 -11.41
C ASP A 307 0.27 19.02 -10.57
N CYS A 308 0.53 17.75 -10.91
CA CYS A 308 -0.03 16.60 -10.22
C CYS A 308 0.32 16.60 -8.72
N TYR A 309 1.55 16.94 -8.35
CA TYR A 309 1.99 17.04 -6.95
C TYR A 309 1.12 18.03 -6.15
N GLN A 310 0.97 19.25 -6.68
CA GLN A 310 0.15 20.29 -6.02
C GLN A 310 -1.33 19.94 -6.01
N TRP A 311 -1.84 19.27 -7.04
CA TRP A 311 -3.21 18.75 -7.06
C TRP A 311 -3.42 17.72 -5.95
N MET A 312 -2.47 16.77 -5.79
CA MET A 312 -2.54 15.75 -4.75
C MET A 312 -2.53 16.36 -3.36
N LEU A 313 -1.59 17.28 -3.06
CA LEU A 313 -1.54 17.96 -1.77
C LEU A 313 -2.87 18.65 -1.42
N LYS A 314 -3.37 19.50 -2.33
CA LYS A 314 -4.64 20.21 -2.14
C LYS A 314 -5.81 19.25 -1.94
N THR A 315 -5.81 18.14 -2.67
CA THR A 315 -6.84 17.11 -2.55
C THR A 315 -6.77 16.42 -1.20
N CYS A 316 -5.57 16.06 -0.74
CA CYS A 316 -5.34 15.44 0.55
C CYS A 316 -5.78 16.36 1.71
N GLU A 317 -5.40 17.64 1.66
CA GLU A 317 -5.82 18.65 2.64
C GLU A 317 -7.35 18.85 2.64
N LYS A 318 -7.96 18.93 1.45
CA LYS A 318 -9.42 19.07 1.29
C LYS A 318 -10.16 17.88 1.90
N ILE A 319 -9.64 16.66 1.74
CA ILE A 319 -10.21 15.46 2.36
C ILE A 319 -10.06 15.53 3.87
N ALA A 320 -8.85 15.79 4.39
CA ALA A 320 -8.60 15.91 5.83
C ALA A 320 -9.54 16.94 6.49
N LYS A 321 -9.70 18.12 5.88
CA LYS A 321 -10.61 19.17 6.35
C LYS A 321 -12.08 18.73 6.37
N ARG A 322 -12.50 17.91 5.40
CA ARG A 322 -13.89 17.40 5.30
C ARG A 322 -14.12 16.15 6.14
N ARG A 323 -13.06 15.48 6.60
CA ARG A 323 -13.07 14.28 7.42
C ARG A 323 -12.25 14.46 8.70
N PRO A 324 -12.62 15.43 9.55
CA PRO A 324 -11.92 15.66 10.82
C PRO A 324 -12.02 14.45 11.76
N ASP A 325 -12.99 13.56 11.54
CA ASP A 325 -13.16 12.30 12.26
C ASP A 325 -12.02 11.29 12.04
N LEU A 326 -11.16 11.50 11.04
CA LEU A 326 -9.96 10.70 10.82
C LEU A 326 -8.74 11.22 11.61
N GLU A 327 -8.86 12.39 12.26
CA GLU A 327 -7.84 12.99 13.12
C GLU A 327 -6.45 13.07 12.46
N GLN A 328 -6.42 13.41 11.17
CA GLN A 328 -5.21 13.62 10.38
C GLN A 328 -5.16 15.05 9.86
N SER A 329 -3.97 15.66 9.90
CA SER A 329 -3.72 16.98 9.28
C SER A 329 -3.64 16.91 7.75
N LEU A 330 -3.29 15.72 7.21
CA LEU A 330 -3.09 15.44 5.81
C LEU A 330 -3.44 13.97 5.57
N ILE A 331 -4.48 13.70 4.78
CA ILE A 331 -4.84 12.31 4.44
C ILE A 331 -3.80 11.73 3.47
N PHE A 332 -3.46 10.45 3.61
CA PHE A 332 -2.51 9.74 2.73
C PHE A 332 -1.19 10.49 2.56
N PRO A 333 -0.48 10.84 3.66
CA PRO A 333 0.69 11.71 3.61
C PRO A 333 1.83 11.14 2.73
N HIS A 334 1.88 9.83 2.55
CA HIS A 334 2.86 9.18 1.68
C HIS A 334 2.67 9.49 0.19
N LEU A 335 1.44 9.69 -0.32
CA LEU A 335 1.20 9.77 -1.77
C LEU A 335 1.89 10.98 -2.42
N PRO A 336 1.80 12.22 -1.88
CA PRO A 336 2.57 13.34 -2.41
C PRO A 336 4.08 13.08 -2.37
N LEU A 337 4.61 12.45 -1.32
CA LEU A 337 6.04 12.14 -1.24
C LEU A 337 6.47 11.07 -2.24
N ILE A 338 5.65 10.04 -2.49
CA ILE A 338 5.88 9.07 -3.55
C ILE A 338 5.96 9.78 -4.89
N HIS A 339 5.00 10.67 -5.19
CA HIS A 339 5.04 11.47 -6.43
C HIS A 339 6.33 12.30 -6.52
N ALA A 340 6.72 12.98 -5.44
CA ALA A 340 7.97 13.73 -5.39
C ALA A 340 9.20 12.88 -5.72
N VAL A 341 9.27 11.65 -5.20
CA VAL A 341 10.35 10.70 -5.49
C VAL A 341 10.29 10.19 -6.93
N LEU A 342 9.11 9.89 -7.46
CA LEU A 342 8.97 9.33 -8.81
C LEU A 342 9.33 10.33 -9.92
N TYR A 343 9.06 11.63 -9.71
CA TYR A 343 9.23 12.67 -10.74
C TYR A 343 10.20 13.78 -10.37
N ASP A 344 11.02 13.57 -9.34
CA ASP A 344 12.05 14.51 -8.91
C ASP A 344 11.49 15.93 -8.73
N VAL A 345 10.39 16.06 -7.98
CA VAL A 345 9.70 17.34 -7.77
C VAL A 345 10.65 18.35 -7.12
N ASP A 346 10.71 19.55 -7.71
CA ASP A 346 11.56 20.65 -7.26
C ASP A 346 11.36 20.97 -5.77
N ALA A 347 12.46 21.12 -5.03
CA ALA A 347 12.48 21.44 -3.61
C ALA A 347 11.64 22.67 -3.25
N SER A 348 11.63 23.70 -4.11
CA SER A 348 10.83 24.93 -3.93
C SER A 348 9.32 24.69 -3.99
N ARG A 349 8.89 23.55 -4.55
CA ARG A 349 7.48 23.16 -4.69
C ARG A 349 7.05 22.16 -3.62
N LEU A 350 7.97 21.64 -2.82
CA LEU A 350 7.63 20.65 -1.80
C LEU A 350 6.75 21.27 -0.71
N ALA A 351 5.82 20.47 -0.19
CA ALA A 351 5.11 20.81 1.03
C ALA A 351 6.09 21.05 2.19
N PRO A 352 5.69 21.82 3.22
CA PRO A 352 6.47 21.91 4.45
C PRO A 352 6.73 20.51 5.05
N ARG A 353 7.91 20.32 5.63
CA ARG A 353 8.31 19.06 6.28
C ARG A 353 7.54 18.80 7.59
N ALA A 354 7.20 19.87 8.32
CA ALA A 354 6.68 19.81 9.68
C ALA A 354 5.44 18.90 9.88
N PRO A 355 4.43 18.86 8.98
CA PRO A 355 3.34 17.90 9.09
C PRO A 355 3.82 16.45 9.10
N TYR A 356 4.82 16.10 8.28
CA TYR A 356 5.39 14.76 8.23
C TYR A 356 6.17 14.41 9.48
N ASP A 357 7.01 15.33 9.97
CA ASP A 357 7.73 15.13 11.24
C ASP A 357 6.72 14.89 12.39
N SER A 358 5.59 15.60 12.42
CA SER A 358 4.52 15.35 13.40
C SER A 358 3.92 13.94 13.31
N TYR A 359 3.79 13.35 12.12
CA TYR A 359 3.36 11.95 11.98
C TYR A 359 4.42 11.00 12.55
N LEU A 360 5.69 11.22 12.21
CA LEU A 360 6.79 10.37 12.64
C LEU A 360 6.97 10.39 14.15
N ASP A 361 6.93 11.58 14.75
CA ASP A 361 7.11 11.79 16.18
C ASP A 361 5.97 11.14 16.98
N ALA A 362 4.73 11.25 16.50
CA ALA A 362 3.55 10.69 17.14
C ALA A 362 3.48 9.15 17.09
N ALA A 363 4.28 8.50 16.24
CA ALA A 363 4.22 7.05 16.08
C ALA A 363 4.70 6.32 17.34
N PRO A 364 3.93 5.35 17.87
CA PRO A 364 4.36 4.56 19.02
C PRO A 364 5.53 3.65 18.67
N VAL A 365 6.54 3.62 19.53
CA VAL A 365 7.74 2.78 19.37
C VAL A 365 7.42 1.26 19.43
N SER A 366 6.29 0.90 20.06
CA SER A 366 5.78 -0.48 20.11
C SER A 366 4.96 -0.88 18.88
N GLY A 367 4.66 0.07 17.98
CA GLY A 367 3.64 -0.09 16.96
C GLY A 367 2.25 0.31 17.44
N ALA A 368 1.37 0.57 16.49
CA ALA A 368 -0.03 0.95 16.72
C ALA A 368 -0.82 -0.26 17.21
N ILE A 369 -1.66 -0.03 18.22
CA ILE A 369 -2.42 -1.07 18.90
C ILE A 369 -3.84 -0.58 19.17
N THR A 370 -4.81 -1.44 18.88
CA THR A 370 -6.21 -1.30 19.30
C THR A 370 -6.63 -2.54 20.07
N THR A 371 -6.75 -2.49 21.39
CA THR A 371 -7.13 -3.66 22.21
C THR A 371 -8.44 -3.41 22.94
N LEU A 372 -9.15 -4.50 23.26
CA LEU A 372 -10.27 -4.47 24.18
C LEU A 372 -9.77 -4.93 25.55
N GLN A 373 -9.77 -4.02 26.52
CA GLN A 373 -9.43 -4.30 27.92
C GLN A 373 -10.62 -3.91 28.80
N ASP A 374 -11.17 -4.88 29.54
CA ASP A 374 -12.31 -4.69 30.45
C ASP A 374 -13.53 -4.01 29.79
N GLY A 375 -13.84 -4.41 28.55
CA GLY A 375 -14.92 -3.82 27.75
C GLY A 375 -14.65 -2.41 27.24
N LYS A 376 -13.46 -1.85 27.46
CA LYS A 376 -13.02 -0.55 26.92
C LYS A 376 -12.03 -0.77 25.78
N THR A 377 -12.20 -0.04 24.69
CA THR A 377 -11.23 -0.02 23.60
C THR A 377 -10.08 0.91 23.96
N LEU A 378 -8.89 0.35 24.12
CA LEU A 378 -7.64 1.10 24.23
C LEU A 378 -7.06 1.23 22.83
N ARG A 379 -6.75 2.45 22.43
CA ARG A 379 -6.18 2.76 21.10
C ARG A 379 -4.93 3.60 21.27
N THR A 380 -3.95 3.37 20.43
CA THR A 380 -2.89 4.35 20.19
C THR A 380 -3.51 5.71 19.85
N PRO A 381 -2.95 6.83 20.31
CA PRO A 381 -3.44 8.15 19.94
C PRO A 381 -3.44 8.39 18.43
N ALA A 382 -4.31 9.30 17.98
CA ALA A 382 -4.25 9.79 16.61
C ALA A 382 -2.87 10.40 16.29
N PRO A 383 -2.42 10.28 15.02
CA PRO A 383 -3.11 9.70 13.86
C PRO A 383 -2.96 8.17 13.73
N TRP A 384 -2.23 7.53 14.65
CA TRP A 384 -1.89 6.10 14.63
C TRP A 384 -2.95 5.21 15.31
N HIS A 385 -4.17 5.70 15.48
CA HIS A 385 -5.29 4.97 16.07
C HIS A 385 -6.01 4.04 15.07
N SER A 386 -5.71 4.20 13.79
CA SER A 386 -6.24 3.38 12.70
C SER A 386 -5.26 2.26 12.37
N LEU A 387 -5.74 1.25 11.65
CA LEU A 387 -4.89 0.17 11.16
C LEU A 387 -3.65 0.67 10.41
N SER A 388 -3.84 1.68 9.55
CA SER A 388 -2.79 2.32 8.79
C SER A 388 -3.20 3.72 8.35
N LEU A 389 -2.21 4.62 8.28
CA LEU A 389 -2.35 5.94 7.67
C LEU A 389 -2.80 5.87 6.20
N PHE A 390 -2.63 4.72 5.55
CA PHE A 390 -3.01 4.48 4.15
C PHE A 390 -4.46 4.01 4.05
N CYS A 391 -4.97 3.36 5.10
CA CYS A 391 -6.35 2.88 5.24
C CYS A 391 -7.01 3.42 6.52
N PRO A 392 -7.09 4.74 6.72
CA PRO A 392 -7.55 5.32 8.00
C PRO A 392 -9.02 5.05 8.30
N TRP A 393 -9.77 4.51 7.35
CA TRP A 393 -11.14 4.03 7.53
C TRP A 393 -11.21 2.64 8.19
N HIS A 394 -10.13 1.88 8.26
CA HIS A 394 -10.03 0.63 9.05
C HIS A 394 -9.69 0.97 10.52
N ASN A 395 -10.53 1.77 11.18
CA ASN A 395 -10.33 2.20 12.57
C ASN A 395 -11.17 1.42 13.60
N THR A 396 -11.85 0.37 13.13
CA THR A 396 -12.66 -0.55 13.95
C THR A 396 -11.94 -1.83 14.31
N GLU A 397 -10.85 -2.13 13.60
CA GLU A 397 -10.09 -3.35 13.83
C GLU A 397 -9.35 -3.29 15.16
N THR A 398 -9.32 -4.43 15.85
CA THR A 398 -8.53 -4.62 17.07
C THR A 398 -7.19 -5.29 16.70
N GLY A 399 -6.25 -5.43 17.63
CA GLY A 399 -4.93 -5.99 17.38
C GLY A 399 -3.83 -4.95 17.17
N GLU A 400 -2.67 -5.46 16.77
CA GLU A 400 -1.45 -4.71 16.55
C GLU A 400 -1.16 -4.60 15.05
N SER A 401 -0.82 -3.39 14.58
CA SER A 401 -0.51 -3.12 13.18
C SER A 401 0.93 -3.47 12.82
N ASN A 402 1.17 -3.80 11.54
CA ASN A 402 2.49 -4.11 10.99
C ASN A 402 3.44 -2.90 10.84
N MET A 403 2.91 -1.67 10.90
CA MET A 403 3.65 -0.39 10.80
C MET A 403 4.42 -0.18 9.49
N ILE A 404 4.06 -0.87 8.40
CA ILE A 404 4.66 -0.64 7.07
C ILE A 404 4.50 0.82 6.64
N ASP A 405 3.38 1.44 7.00
CA ASP A 405 3.05 2.82 6.71
C ASP A 405 3.98 3.84 7.39
N TYR A 406 4.34 3.62 8.67
CA TYR A 406 5.37 4.42 9.34
C TYR A 406 6.72 4.29 8.65
N MET A 407 7.16 3.05 8.39
CA MET A 407 8.49 2.82 7.83
C MET A 407 8.61 3.39 6.42
N LEU A 408 7.58 3.22 5.58
CA LEU A 408 7.53 3.83 4.26
C LEU A 408 7.51 5.37 4.35
N LEU A 409 6.69 5.94 5.24
CA LEU A 409 6.64 7.40 5.43
C LEU A 409 7.99 7.96 5.89
N TYR A 410 8.64 7.30 6.85
CA TYR A 410 9.98 7.66 7.31
C TYR A 410 10.95 7.67 6.13
N ASN A 411 10.97 6.59 5.34
CA ASN A 411 11.90 6.50 4.22
C ASN A 411 11.67 7.61 3.18
N LEU A 412 10.41 7.85 2.82
CA LEU A 412 10.03 8.90 1.88
C LEU A 412 10.42 10.30 2.38
N VAL A 413 10.21 10.59 3.66
CA VAL A 413 10.66 11.87 4.26
C VAL A 413 12.17 12.02 4.18
N GLN A 414 12.93 10.96 4.46
CA GLN A 414 14.39 10.99 4.34
C GLN A 414 14.86 11.14 2.89
N LEU A 415 14.18 10.53 1.93
CA LEU A 415 14.52 10.67 0.50
C LEU A 415 14.23 12.08 -0.02
N VAL A 416 13.11 12.68 0.38
CA VAL A 416 12.65 13.99 -0.11
C VAL A 416 13.30 15.17 0.62
N TYR A 417 13.47 15.08 1.95
CA TYR A 417 13.93 16.18 2.79
C TYR A 417 15.26 15.93 3.49
N GLY A 418 15.84 14.74 3.35
CA GLY A 418 17.15 14.44 3.93
C GLY A 418 18.26 15.09 3.10
N ASP A 419 19.26 15.67 3.79
CA ASP A 419 20.41 16.28 3.12
C ASP A 419 21.08 15.28 2.18
N SER A 420 21.34 15.73 0.95
CA SER A 420 22.25 15.04 0.03
C SER A 420 23.65 15.22 0.60
N LYS A 421 24.10 14.28 1.43
CA LYS A 421 25.47 14.30 1.95
C LYS A 421 26.49 14.09 0.85
#